data_AF-A0AAD6TN28-F1
#
_entry.id   AF-A0AAD6TN28-F1
#
_cell.length_a   1.000
_cell.length_b   1.000
_cell.length_c   1.000
_cell.angle_alpha   90.00
_cell.angle_beta   90.00
_cell.angle_gamma   90.00
#
_symmetry.space_group_name_H-M   'P 1'
#
loop_
_entity.id
_entity.type
_entity.pdbx_description
1 polymer ?
#
loop_
_entity_poly.entity_id
_entity_poly.type
_entity_poly.pdbx_seq_one_letter_code
_entity_poly.pdbx_strand_id
1 'polypeptide(L)'
;MQSTVTRISPTSEIDSRRNRTTQSCLNCHTTKRMCDRKRPCTRCSQLGITGNCVYEVDDPNRQGKPNEGARLMKRIAELESVIREVNWPEYSMYSY
;
A
#
# COMPACT_ATOMS: atom_id res chain seq x y z
N MET A 1 -6.14 -13.32 -39.39
CA MET A 1 -5.99 -12.30 -38.33
C MET A 1 -5.62 -13.03 -37.05
N GLN A 2 -4.34 -13.12 -36.70
CA GLN A 2 -3.88 -13.83 -35.50
C GLN A 2 -3.31 -12.78 -34.53
N SER A 3 -3.99 -12.65 -33.40
CA SER A 3 -3.78 -11.61 -32.39
C SER A 3 -2.49 -11.84 -31.61
N THR A 4 -1.67 -10.80 -31.52
CA THR A 4 -0.41 -10.78 -30.79
C THR A 4 -0.66 -10.58 -29.29
N VAL A 5 -0.23 -11.54 -28.46
CA VAL A 5 -0.23 -11.39 -27.01
C VAL A 5 1.00 -10.56 -26.61
N THR A 6 0.78 -9.32 -26.17
CA THR A 6 1.84 -8.44 -25.68
C THR A 6 2.29 -8.91 -24.29
N ARG A 7 3.57 -9.31 -24.18
CA ARG A 7 4.22 -9.55 -22.88
C ARG A 7 4.38 -8.21 -22.15
N ILE A 8 3.68 -8.04 -21.03
CA ILE A 8 3.95 -6.95 -20.10
C ILE A 8 5.09 -7.43 -19.19
N SER A 9 6.29 -6.91 -19.42
CA SER A 9 7.42 -7.07 -18.52
C SER A 9 7.22 -6.13 -17.31
N PRO A 10 7.15 -6.63 -16.06
CA PRO A 10 7.15 -5.75 -14.91
C PRO A 10 8.59 -5.28 -14.68
N THR A 11 8.93 -4.14 -15.28
CA THR A 11 10.10 -3.36 -14.83
C THR A 11 9.85 -2.98 -13.38
N SER A 12 10.66 -3.51 -12.48
CA SER A 12 10.63 -3.23 -11.06
C SER A 12 11.07 -1.79 -10.80
N GLU A 13 10.20 -0.82 -11.09
CA GLU A 13 10.17 0.46 -10.42
C GLU A 13 9.38 0.29 -9.12
N ILE A 14 9.93 -0.48 -8.17
CA ILE A 14 9.51 -0.31 -6.79
C ILE A 14 10.32 0.89 -6.31
N ASP A 15 9.84 2.09 -6.66
CA ASP A 15 10.16 3.30 -5.93
C ASP A 15 9.73 3.01 -4.49
N SER A 16 10.70 2.55 -3.70
CA SER A 16 10.62 2.48 -2.26
C SER A 16 10.46 3.93 -1.83
N ARG A 17 9.19 4.36 -1.82
CA ARG A 17 8.74 5.62 -1.23
C ARG A 17 9.32 5.59 0.16
N ARG A 18 10.45 6.25 0.34
CA ARG A 18 11.18 6.25 1.59
C ARG A 18 10.18 6.75 2.60
N ASN A 19 9.82 5.89 3.54
CA ASN A 19 8.99 6.21 4.68
C ASN A 19 9.78 7.17 5.58
N ARG A 20 10.06 8.37 5.06
CA ARG A 20 10.83 9.38 5.77
C ARG A 20 9.82 10.14 6.58
N THR A 21 9.77 9.81 7.86
CA THR A 21 8.99 10.48 8.89
C THR A 21 9.07 11.99 8.69
N THR A 22 7.92 12.61 8.57
CA THR A 22 7.79 14.03 8.34
C THR A 22 8.48 14.79 9.49
N GLN A 23 9.54 15.54 9.17
CA GLN A 23 10.40 16.16 10.19
C GLN A 23 9.76 17.38 10.87
N SER A 24 8.59 17.83 10.42
CA SER A 24 7.78 18.89 11.04
C SER A 24 6.66 18.27 11.88
N CYS A 25 6.19 18.98 12.92
CA CYS A 25 4.96 18.56 13.60
C CYS A 25 3.78 18.56 12.61
N LEU A 26 2.79 17.71 12.85
CA LEU A 26 1.61 17.52 12.02
C LEU A 26 0.88 18.84 11.72
N ASN A 27 0.71 19.71 12.71
CA ASN A 27 0.08 21.02 12.50
C ASN A 27 0.90 21.93 11.56
N CYS A 28 2.22 21.99 11.73
CA CYS A 28 3.08 22.74 10.81
C CYS A 28 3.14 22.09 9.42
N HIS A 29 3.07 20.76 9.34
CA HIS A 29 3.03 20.02 8.09
C HIS A 29 1.76 20.32 7.29
N THR A 30 0.58 20.18 7.91
CA THR A 30 -0.71 20.42 7.25
C THR A 30 -0.89 21.88 6.85
N THR A 31 -0.43 22.82 7.68
CA THR A 31 -0.47 24.26 7.39
C THR A 31 0.68 24.75 6.50
N LYS A 32 1.59 23.85 6.10
CA LYS A 32 2.78 24.13 5.27
C LYS A 32 3.65 25.27 5.84
N ARG A 33 3.87 25.27 7.16
CA ARG A 33 4.69 26.24 7.89
C ARG A 33 6.00 25.63 8.35
N MET A 34 7.03 26.47 8.48
CA MET A 34 8.31 26.07 9.05
C MET A 34 8.14 25.65 10.51
N CYS A 35 8.73 24.50 10.86
CA CYS A 35 8.71 23.93 12.22
C CYS A 35 10.14 23.92 12.78
N ASP A 36 10.35 24.52 13.94
CA ASP A 36 11.64 24.58 14.65
C ASP A 36 11.95 23.31 15.44
N ARG A 37 11.07 22.29 15.40
CA ARG A 37 11.25 20.95 15.96
C ARG A 37 11.47 20.86 17.48
N LYS A 38 11.43 21.98 18.21
CA LYS A 38 11.31 21.98 19.67
C LYS A 38 9.97 21.35 20.07
N ARG A 39 9.87 20.82 21.30
CA ARG A 39 8.63 20.18 21.79
C ARG A 39 8.11 20.90 23.03
N PRO A 40 6.92 21.52 22.97
CA PRO A 40 6.18 21.92 21.75
C PRO A 40 6.98 22.92 20.89
N CYS A 41 6.71 22.96 19.58
CA CYS A 41 7.44 23.84 18.68
C CYS A 41 7.09 25.31 18.98
N THR A 42 8.02 26.24 18.77
CA THR A 42 7.86 27.65 19.20
C THR A 42 6.56 28.27 18.67
N ARG A 43 6.20 27.98 17.42
CA ARG A 43 4.95 28.47 16.83
C ARG A 43 3.70 27.91 17.53
N CYS A 44 3.68 26.61 17.81
CA CYS A 44 2.53 26.00 18.50
C CYS A 44 2.42 26.50 19.94
N SER A 45 3.56 26.78 20.59
CA SER A 45 3.60 27.42 21.92
C SER A 45 3.04 28.84 21.90
N GLN A 46 3.48 29.69 20.96
CA GLN A 46 3.02 31.07 20.84
C GLN A 46 1.53 31.18 20.51
N LEU A 47 0.99 30.23 19.75
CA LEU A 47 -0.42 30.18 19.38
C LEU A 47 -1.30 29.51 20.45
N GLY A 48 -0.72 28.99 21.54
CA GLY A 48 -1.46 28.29 22.58
C GLY A 48 -2.06 26.94 22.15
N ILE A 49 -1.62 26.37 21.03
CA ILE A 49 -2.13 25.12 20.44
C ILE A 49 -1.16 23.95 20.66
N THR A 50 -0.54 23.90 21.84
CA THR A 50 0.46 22.88 22.18
C THR A 50 -0.08 21.46 22.08
N GLY A 51 -1.37 21.25 22.37
CA GLY A 51 -2.07 19.96 22.21
C GLY A 51 -2.16 19.45 20.76
N ASN A 52 -2.06 20.35 19.77
CA ASN A 52 -2.04 20.00 18.34
C ASN A 52 -0.62 19.84 17.79
N CYS A 53 0.41 20.04 18.63
CA CYS A 53 1.82 19.92 18.26
C CYS A 53 2.27 18.45 18.34
N VAL A 54 1.74 17.61 17.45
CA VAL A 54 2.00 16.17 17.41
C VAL A 54 3.01 15.86 16.30
N TYR A 55 3.89 14.88 16.50
CA TYR A 55 4.81 14.38 15.49
C TYR A 55 4.38 12.97 15.10
N GLU A 56 4.55 12.60 13.83
CA GLU A 56 4.41 11.19 13.44
C GLU A 56 5.46 10.37 14.18
N VAL A 57 5.00 9.33 14.86
CA VAL A 57 5.85 8.25 15.34
C VAL A 57 5.80 7.16 14.28
N ASP A 58 6.96 6.66 13.87
CA ASP A 58 7.01 5.46 13.06
C ASP A 58 6.43 4.30 13.88
N ASP A 59 5.22 3.90 13.54
CA ASP A 59 4.63 2.68 14.06
C ASP A 59 5.27 1.50 13.32
N PRO A 60 6.11 0.68 13.97
CA PRO A 60 6.76 -0.45 13.32
C PRO A 60 5.75 -1.50 12.84
N ASN A 61 4.50 -1.45 13.30
CA ASN A 61 3.41 -2.35 12.92
C ASN A 61 2.55 -1.82 11.77
N ARG A 62 2.81 -0.60 11.25
CA ARG A 62 2.22 -0.10 10.00
C ARG A 62 2.84 -0.70 8.74
N GLN A 63 3.79 -1.63 8.91
CA GLN A 63 4.35 -2.41 7.80
C GLN A 63 3.20 -2.97 6.97
N GLY A 64 3.27 -2.64 5.68
CA GLY A 64 2.13 -2.54 4.78
C GLY A 64 1.19 -3.73 4.87
N LYS A 65 -0.11 -3.44 4.78
CA LYS A 65 -1.12 -4.46 4.50
C LYS A 65 -0.57 -5.37 3.39
N PRO A 66 -0.56 -6.69 3.58
CA PRO A 66 0.00 -7.61 2.59
C PRO A 66 -0.60 -7.28 1.23
N ASN A 67 0.22 -7.29 0.19
CA ASN A 67 -0.22 -7.00 -1.17
C ASN A 67 -1.29 -8.02 -1.55
N GLU A 68 -2.56 -7.61 -1.41
CA GLU A 68 -3.71 -8.49 -1.61
C GLU A 68 -3.70 -9.06 -3.04
N GLY A 69 -3.19 -8.31 -4.02
CA GLY A 69 -2.99 -8.81 -5.38
C GLY A 69 -2.05 -10.01 -5.44
N ALA A 70 -0.93 -9.98 -4.73
CA ALA A 70 0.00 -11.12 -4.69
C ALA A 70 -0.64 -12.35 -4.02
N ARG A 71 -1.43 -12.14 -2.95
CA ARG A 71 -2.15 -13.21 -2.25
C ARG A 71 -3.23 -13.83 -3.13
N LEU A 72 -4.01 -13.00 -3.83
CA LEU A 72 -5.05 -13.44 -4.75
C LEU A 72 -4.46 -14.21 -5.94
N MET A 73 -3.37 -13.73 -6.52
CA MET A 73 -2.68 -14.44 -7.62
C MET A 73 -2.18 -15.82 -7.19
N LYS A 74 -1.62 -15.95 -5.99
CA LYS A 74 -1.26 -17.26 -5.42
C LYS A 74 -2.48 -18.16 -5.29
N ARG A 75 -3.58 -17.63 -4.77
CA ARG A 75 -4.82 -18.40 -4.58
C ARG A 75 -5.45 -18.84 -5.91
N ILE A 76 -5.42 -17.99 -6.93
CA ILE A 76 -5.90 -18.31 -8.28
C ILE A 76 -5.07 -19.46 -8.86
N ALA A 77 -3.74 -19.38 -8.77
CA ALA A 77 -2.85 -20.44 -9.27
C ALA A 77 -3.10 -21.80 -8.60
N GLU A 78 -3.32 -21.81 -7.27
CA GLU A 78 -3.71 -23.02 -6.54
C GLU A 78 -5.03 -23.61 -7.07
N LEU A 79 -6.06 -22.77 -7.23
CA LEU A 79 -7.38 -23.20 -7.72
C LEU A 79 -7.33 -23.71 -9.16
N GLU A 80 -6.56 -23.06 -10.04
CA GLU A 80 -6.36 -23.50 -11.42
C GLU A 80 -5.65 -24.85 -11.52
N SER A 81 -4.82 -25.23 -10.54
CA SER A 81 -4.24 -26.58 -10.46
C SER A 81 -5.31 -27.61 -10.12
N VAL A 82 -6.10 -27.33 -9.09
CA VAL A 82 -7.19 -28.21 -8.65
C VAL A 82 -8.20 -28.45 -9.77
N ILE A 83 -8.59 -27.40 -10.50
CA ILE A 83 -9.52 -27.51 -11.63
C ILE A 83 -8.94 -28.37 -12.76
N ARG A 84 -7.63 -28.29 -13.01
CA ARG A 84 -6.97 -29.12 -14.03
C ARG A 84 -6.87 -30.59 -13.61
N GLU A 85 -6.66 -30.85 -12.33
CA GLU A 85 -6.54 -32.21 -11.78
C GLU A 85 -7.89 -32.90 -11.69
N VAL A 86 -8.93 -32.15 -11.31
CA VAL A 86 -10.30 -32.64 -11.30
C VAL A 86 -10.81 -32.62 -12.74
N ASN A 87 -10.58 -33.71 -13.46
CA ASN A 87 -11.28 -33.97 -14.71
C ASN A 87 -12.78 -34.00 -14.39
N TRP A 88 -13.51 -32.93 -14.72
CA TRP A 88 -14.91 -32.73 -14.35
C TRP A 88 -15.82 -33.20 -15.49
N PRO A 89 -16.19 -34.51 -15.57
CA PRO A 89 -16.99 -35.04 -16.67
C PRO A 89 -18.42 -34.51 -16.69
N GLU A 90 -18.87 -33.81 -15.64
CA GLU A 90 -20.29 -33.52 -15.44
C GLU A 90 -20.79 -32.25 -16.15
N TYR A 91 -19.90 -31.39 -16.66
CA TYR A 91 -20.32 -30.19 -17.40
C TYR A 91 -20.49 -30.42 -18.92
N SER A 92 -20.35 -31.67 -19.38
CA SER A 92 -20.66 -32.06 -20.76
C SER A 92 -22.17 -32.27 -21.00
N MET A 93 -22.98 -32.38 -19.94
CA MET A 93 -24.39 -32.77 -20.06
C MET A 93 -25.39 -31.59 -20.07
N TYR A 94 -24.95 -30.38 -19.72
CA TYR A 94 -25.81 -29.19 -19.64
C TYR A 94 -25.60 -28.17 -20.78
N SER A 95 -24.90 -28.57 -21.85
CA SER A 95 -24.81 -27.78 -23.09
C SER A 95 -25.77 -28.35 -24.13
N TYR A 96 -27.05 -28.01 -24.02
CA TYR A 96 -28.01 -28.03 -25.14
C TYR A 96 -28.17 -26.63 -25.70
#